data_AF-A0A7C6NFD0-F1
#
_entry.id   AF-A0A7C6NFD0-F1
#
_cell.length_a   1.000
_cell.length_b   1.000
_cell.length_c   1.000
_cell.angle_alpha   90.00
_cell.angle_beta   90.00
_cell.angle_gamma   90.00
#
_symmetry.space_group_name_H-M   'P 1'
#
loop_
_entity.id
_entity.type
_entity.pdbx_description
1 polymer ?
#
loop_
_entity_poly.entity_id
_entity_poly.type
_entity_poly.pdbx_seq_one_letter_code
_entity_poly.pdbx_strand_id
1 'polypeptide(L)'
;MQGKRFLSPFCIAVAIFAVVLIGLGAYLITIGFPTFINVGLIVAGVLLLVLCCSRFVPRIVCCILLVLVTLFLVVVGIIGILISLVIGIIILVLAVIALILAAICFAISAARRFDIDIHDVNYQA
;
A
#
# COMPACT_ATOMS: atom_id res chain seq x y z
N MET A 1 -17.45 23.25 10.47
CA MET A 1 -16.37 22.23 10.41
C MET A 1 -16.74 21.17 9.38
N GLN A 2 -16.61 21.45 8.09
CA GLN A 2 -17.19 20.62 7.04
C GLN A 2 -16.28 19.44 6.68
N GLY A 3 -16.66 18.27 7.18
CA GLY A 3 -16.10 16.97 6.83
C GLY A 3 -16.53 16.52 5.43
N LYS A 4 -15.97 17.12 4.39
CA LYS A 4 -15.89 16.48 3.08
C LYS A 4 -14.54 15.78 3.00
N ARG A 5 -14.49 14.57 3.56
CA ARG A 5 -13.43 13.61 3.29
C ARG A 5 -13.55 13.23 1.81
N PHE A 6 -12.97 14.01 0.91
CA PHE A 6 -12.73 13.57 -0.46
C PHE A 6 -11.59 12.53 -0.36
N LEU A 7 -11.88 11.36 0.21
CA LEU A 7 -11.01 10.20 0.07
C LEU A 7 -10.95 9.97 -1.43
N SER A 8 -9.86 10.39 -2.05
CA SER A 8 -9.58 10.06 -3.45
C SER A 8 -9.79 8.56 -3.61
N PRO A 9 -10.41 8.09 -4.70
CA PRO A 9 -10.72 6.66 -4.90
C PRO A 9 -9.50 5.76 -4.66
N PHE A 10 -8.30 6.28 -4.89
CA PHE A 10 -7.03 5.66 -4.54
C PHE A 10 -6.90 5.29 -3.04
N CYS A 11 -7.24 6.20 -2.13
CA CYS A 11 -7.14 5.97 -0.70
C CYS A 11 -8.12 4.88 -0.21
N ILE A 12 -9.29 4.81 -0.84
CA ILE A 12 -10.26 3.73 -0.59
C ILE A 12 -9.70 2.39 -1.06
N ALA A 13 -9.11 2.34 -2.27
CA ALA A 13 -8.49 1.13 -2.78
C ALA A 13 -7.34 0.64 -1.88
N VAL A 14 -6.50 1.56 -1.39
CA VAL A 14 -5.42 1.23 -0.44
C VAL A 14 -5.97 0.76 0.90
N ALA A 15 -7.04 1.37 1.42
CA ALA A 15 -7.66 0.95 2.67
C ALA A 15 -8.26 -0.46 2.56
N ILE A 16 -8.96 -0.76 1.46
CA ILE A 16 -9.48 -2.12 1.19
C ILE A 16 -8.31 -3.11 1.11
N PHE A 17 -7.26 -2.78 0.37
CA PHE A 17 -6.07 -3.62 0.26
C PHE A 17 -5.43 -3.89 1.63
N ALA A 18 -5.33 -2.89 2.48
CA ALA A 18 -4.82 -3.03 3.84
C ALA A 18 -5.68 -3.96 4.71
N VAL A 19 -7.01 -3.88 4.62
CA VAL A 19 -7.92 -4.80 5.34
C VAL A 19 -7.73 -6.24 4.85
N VAL A 20 -7.58 -6.45 3.54
CA VAL A 20 -7.30 -7.78 2.97
C VAL A 20 -5.96 -8.33 3.49
N LEU A 21 -4.92 -7.50 3.59
CA LEU A 21 -3.63 -7.90 4.19
C LEU A 21 -3.78 -8.37 5.65
N ILE A 22 -4.52 -7.61 6.46
CA ILE A 22 -4.74 -7.92 7.87
C ILE A 22 -5.52 -9.23 7.99
N GLY A 23 -6.58 -9.39 7.21
CA GLY A 23 -7.39 -10.61 7.18
C GLY A 23 -6.57 -11.83 6.73
N LEU A 24 -5.73 -11.67 5.71
CA LEU A 24 -4.83 -12.72 5.23
C LEU A 24 -3.81 -13.08 6.32
N GLY A 25 -3.20 -12.08 6.97
CA GLY A 25 -2.26 -12.31 8.07
C GLY A 25 -2.89 -13.06 9.24
N ALA A 26 -4.14 -12.71 9.61
CA ALA A 26 -4.89 -13.44 10.64
C ALA A 26 -5.22 -14.88 10.21
N TYR A 27 -5.57 -15.10 8.95
CA TYR A 27 -5.76 -16.44 8.40
C TYR A 27 -4.48 -17.28 8.45
N LEU A 28 -3.32 -16.69 8.11
CA LEU A 28 -2.03 -17.39 8.19
C LEU A 28 -1.69 -17.82 9.63
N ILE A 29 -2.15 -17.09 10.65
CA ILE A 29 -1.97 -17.49 12.06
C ILE A 29 -2.72 -18.80 12.34
N THR A 30 -3.95 -18.95 11.83
CA THR A 30 -4.77 -20.14 12.09
C THR A 30 -4.21 -21.41 11.46
N ILE A 31 -3.50 -21.29 10.34
CA ILE A 31 -2.86 -22.41 9.63
C ILE A 31 -1.44 -22.72 10.13
N GLY A 32 -0.95 -22.02 11.16
CA GLY A 32 0.37 -22.28 11.75
C GLY A 32 1.57 -21.82 10.92
N PHE A 33 1.39 -20.82 10.04
CA PHE A 33 2.51 -20.24 9.30
C PHE A 33 3.50 -19.52 10.22
N PRO A 34 4.79 -19.41 9.83
CA PRO A 34 5.81 -18.70 10.59
C PRO A 34 5.35 -17.34 11.09
N THR A 35 5.44 -17.15 12.41
CA THR A 35 4.91 -15.99 13.14
C THR A 35 5.51 -14.67 12.67
N PHE A 36 6.78 -14.66 12.29
CA PHE A 36 7.49 -13.48 11.78
C PHE A 36 6.88 -12.94 10.48
N ILE A 37 6.41 -13.81 9.59
CA ILE A 37 5.74 -13.39 8.35
C ILE A 37 4.38 -12.77 8.65
N ASN A 38 3.60 -13.42 9.53
CA ASN A 38 2.25 -12.99 9.85
C ASN A 38 2.23 -11.63 10.54
N VAL A 39 3.13 -11.42 11.50
CA VAL A 39 3.29 -10.13 12.18
C VAL A 39 3.65 -9.04 11.18
N GLY A 40 4.58 -9.31 10.26
CA GLY A 40 4.95 -8.35 9.22
C GLY A 40 3.77 -7.97 8.33
N LEU A 41 2.95 -8.94 7.90
CA LEU A 41 1.75 -8.70 7.08
C LEU A 41 0.72 -7.83 7.80
N ILE A 42 0.45 -8.13 9.08
CA ILE A 42 -0.52 -7.40 9.90
C ILE A 42 -0.02 -5.98 10.17
N VAL A 43 1.24 -5.83 10.59
CA VAL A 43 1.84 -4.53 10.89
C VAL A 43 1.88 -3.65 9.63
N ALA A 44 2.26 -4.20 8.47
CA ALA A 44 2.23 -3.48 7.20
C ALA A 44 0.82 -3.00 6.83
N GLY A 45 -0.20 -3.86 7.00
CA GLY A 45 -1.59 -3.50 6.76
C GLY A 45 -2.08 -2.40 7.70
N VAL A 46 -1.80 -2.51 9.00
CA VAL A 46 -2.20 -1.49 9.99
C VAL A 46 -1.50 -0.16 9.71
N LEU A 47 -0.20 -0.16 9.41
CA LEU A 47 0.53 1.06 9.06
C LEU A 47 -0.09 1.75 7.84
N LEU A 48 -0.38 1.00 6.77
CA LEU A 48 -1.04 1.54 5.58
C LEU A 48 -2.37 2.22 5.92
N LEU A 49 -3.17 1.59 6.79
CA LEU A 49 -4.49 2.06 7.16
C LEU A 49 -4.44 3.34 7.99
N VAL A 50 -3.54 3.38 8.98
CA VAL A 50 -3.31 4.55 9.84
C VAL A 50 -2.75 5.73 9.04
N LEU A 51 -1.75 5.47 8.18
CA LEU A 51 -1.11 6.51 7.38
C LEU A 51 -2.04 7.05 6.29
N CYS A 52 -2.87 6.22 5.66
CA CYS A 52 -3.92 6.68 4.73
C CYS A 52 -5.01 7.50 5.42
N CYS A 53 -5.36 7.16 6.66
CA CYS A 53 -6.41 7.85 7.40
C CYS A 53 -5.90 9.13 8.10
N SER A 54 -4.59 9.31 8.22
CA SER A 54 -4.00 10.47 8.88
C SER A 54 -4.04 11.71 7.99
N ARG A 55 -4.59 12.81 8.52
CA ARG A 55 -4.68 14.11 7.82
C ARG A 55 -3.32 14.81 7.64
N PHE A 56 -2.33 14.42 8.43
CA PHE A 56 -1.04 15.11 8.49
C PHE A 56 0.03 14.51 7.58
N VAL A 57 -0.23 13.33 7.01
CA VAL A 57 0.81 12.60 6.25
C VAL A 57 0.80 13.05 4.79
N PRO A 58 1.92 13.56 4.27
CA PRO A 58 2.01 13.93 2.86
C PRO A 58 1.85 12.67 1.98
N ARG A 59 1.11 12.80 0.89
CA ARG A 59 0.77 11.71 -0.03
C ARG A 59 2.02 10.96 -0.57
N ILE A 60 3.16 11.66 -0.65
CA ILE A 60 4.47 11.10 -0.99
C ILE A 60 4.85 9.94 -0.06
N VAL A 61 4.63 10.08 1.25
CA VAL A 61 5.00 9.07 2.24
C VAL A 61 4.13 7.84 2.06
N CYS A 62 2.86 8.01 1.73
CA CYS A 62 1.97 6.89 1.44
C CYS A 62 2.41 6.10 0.20
N CYS A 63 2.88 6.78 -0.87
CA CYS A 63 3.40 6.09 -2.06
C CYS A 63 4.68 5.31 -1.74
N ILE A 64 5.62 5.91 -1.00
CA ILE A 64 6.87 5.26 -0.59
C ILE A 64 6.57 4.04 0.29
N LEU A 65 5.65 4.17 1.24
CA LEU A 65 5.23 3.07 2.10
C LEU A 65 4.61 1.94 1.29
N LEU A 66 3.81 2.27 0.26
CA LEU A 66 3.21 1.25 -0.61
C LEU A 66 4.29 0.46 -1.36
N VAL A 67 5.33 1.14 -1.85
CA VAL A 67 6.49 0.47 -2.48
C VAL A 67 7.21 -0.42 -1.46
N LEU A 68 7.43 0.06 -0.24
CA LEU A 68 8.06 -0.72 0.81
C LEU A 68 7.25 -1.98 1.15
N VAL A 69 5.93 -1.84 1.24
CA VAL A 69 5.01 -2.97 1.47
C VAL A 69 5.02 -3.92 0.27
N THR A 70 5.00 -3.43 -0.97
CA THR A 70 5.12 -4.31 -2.16
C THR A 70 6.38 -5.15 -2.14
N LEU A 71 7.53 -4.54 -1.80
CA LEU A 71 8.80 -5.23 -1.70
C LEU A 71 8.72 -6.34 -0.64
N PHE A 72 8.13 -6.03 0.51
CA PHE A 72 7.90 -7.00 1.57
C PHE A 72 7.01 -8.17 1.10
N LEU A 73 5.88 -7.90 0.43
CA LEU A 73 5.01 -8.96 -0.10
C LEU A 73 5.72 -9.83 -1.15
N VAL A 74 6.56 -9.25 -2.01
CA VAL A 74 7.31 -10.03 -3.00
C VAL A 74 8.27 -10.98 -2.30
N VAL A 75 9.05 -10.49 -1.34
CA VAL A 75 9.99 -11.34 -0.57
C VAL A 75 9.25 -12.44 0.18
N VAL A 76 8.18 -12.08 0.89
CA VAL A 76 7.33 -13.05 1.61
C VAL A 76 6.66 -14.04 0.66
N GLY A 77 6.21 -13.60 -0.51
CA GLY A 77 5.60 -14.45 -1.53
C GLY A 77 6.57 -15.49 -2.04
N ILE A 78 7.81 -15.11 -2.34
CA ILE A 78 8.87 -16.03 -2.78
C ILE A 78 9.17 -17.07 -1.69
N ILE A 79 9.33 -16.63 -0.44
CA ILE A 79 9.53 -17.54 0.70
C ILE A 79 8.30 -18.46 0.88
N GLY A 80 7.10 -17.91 0.71
CA GLY A 80 5.83 -18.61 0.81
C GLY A 80 5.69 -19.72 -0.22
N ILE A 81 6.13 -19.52 -1.46
CA ILE A 81 6.14 -20.55 -2.51
C ILE A 81 6.95 -21.78 -2.09
N LEU A 82 8.04 -21.57 -1.36
CA LEU A 82 8.92 -22.64 -0.89
C LEU A 82 8.25 -23.52 0.19
N ILE A 83 7.30 -22.96 0.95
CA ILE A 83 6.58 -23.65 2.03
C ILE A 83 5.25 -24.23 1.50
N SER A 84 4.50 -23.43 0.75
CA SER A 84 3.21 -23.80 0.18
C SER A 84 2.93 -22.99 -1.07
N LEU A 85 2.92 -23.67 -2.22
CA LEU A 85 2.69 -23.07 -3.54
C LEU A 85 1.40 -22.23 -3.57
N VAL A 86 0.31 -22.73 -2.98
CA VAL A 86 -1.00 -22.07 -3.01
C VAL A 86 -0.95 -20.72 -2.28
N ILE A 87 -0.38 -20.69 -1.06
CA ILE A 87 -0.30 -19.48 -0.24
C ILE A 87 0.68 -18.48 -0.86
N GLY A 88 1.81 -18.98 -1.36
CA GLY A 88 2.78 -18.16 -2.09
C GLY A 88 2.17 -17.45 -3.29
N ILE A 89 1.38 -18.15 -4.11
CA ILE A 89 0.67 -17.55 -5.26
C ILE A 89 -0.31 -16.49 -4.80
N ILE A 90 -1.10 -16.73 -3.74
CA ILE A 90 -2.06 -15.73 -3.22
C ILE A 90 -1.32 -14.45 -2.83
N ILE A 91 -0.24 -14.57 -2.04
CA ILE A 91 0.55 -13.41 -1.61
C ILE A 91 1.17 -12.70 -2.81
N LEU A 92 1.62 -13.44 -3.82
CA LEU A 92 2.21 -12.88 -5.03
C LEU A 92 1.18 -12.12 -5.87
N VAL A 93 -0.07 -12.62 -5.98
CA VAL A 93 -1.17 -11.88 -6.62
C VAL A 93 -1.46 -10.58 -5.86
N LEU A 94 -1.49 -10.61 -4.53
CA LEU A 94 -1.62 -9.38 -3.73
C LEU A 94 -0.44 -8.43 -3.96
N ALA A 95 0.79 -8.94 -4.10
CA ALA A 95 1.96 -8.13 -4.39
C ALA A 95 1.84 -7.40 -5.73
N VAL A 96 1.35 -8.08 -6.77
CA VAL A 96 1.10 -7.47 -8.08
C VAL A 96 0.04 -6.38 -7.98
N ILE A 97 -1.06 -6.63 -7.26
CA ILE A 97 -2.10 -5.61 -7.04
C ILE A 97 -1.48 -4.39 -6.36
N ALA A 98 -0.72 -4.59 -5.28
CA ALA A 98 -0.03 -3.51 -4.59
C ALA A 98 0.93 -2.74 -5.50
N LEU A 99 1.64 -3.44 -6.39
CA LEU A 99 2.57 -2.82 -7.34
C LEU A 99 1.83 -1.90 -8.32
N ILE A 100 0.66 -2.33 -8.80
CA ILE A 100 -0.19 -1.51 -9.67
C ILE A 100 -0.65 -0.27 -8.92
N LEU A 101 -1.09 -0.39 -7.66
CA LEU A 101 -1.44 0.77 -6.84
C LEU A 101 -0.24 1.69 -6.65
N ALA A 102 0.96 1.16 -6.38
CA ALA A 102 2.18 1.93 -6.20
C ALA A 102 2.53 2.71 -7.48
N ALA A 103 2.44 2.06 -8.66
CA ALA A 103 2.67 2.69 -9.95
C ALA A 103 1.70 3.84 -10.22
N ILE A 104 0.40 3.64 -9.92
CA ILE A 104 -0.61 4.69 -10.04
C ILE A 104 -0.31 5.85 -9.07
N CYS A 105 0.09 5.55 -7.83
CA CYS A 105 0.49 6.55 -6.85
C CYS A 105 1.66 7.39 -7.36
N PHE A 106 2.67 6.71 -7.91
CA PHE A 106 3.87 7.34 -8.46
C PHE A 106 3.53 8.22 -9.65
N ALA A 107 2.72 7.74 -10.59
CA ALA A 107 2.26 8.51 -11.76
C ALA A 107 1.52 9.79 -11.35
N ILE A 108 0.60 9.72 -10.37
CA ILE A 108 -0.11 10.91 -9.88
C ILE A 108 0.85 11.87 -9.16
N SER A 109 1.79 11.35 -8.38
CA SER A 109 2.77 12.19 -7.68
C SER A 109 3.73 12.90 -8.64
N ALA A 110 4.15 12.22 -9.72
CA ALA A 110 4.95 12.81 -10.78
C ALA A 110 4.18 13.89 -11.55
N ALA A 111 2.92 13.62 -11.93
CA ALA A 111 2.08 14.58 -12.65
C ALA A 111 1.86 15.88 -11.85
N ARG A 112 1.60 15.79 -10.53
CA ARG A 112 1.46 16.99 -9.70
C ARG A 112 2.75 17.81 -9.59
N ARG A 113 3.91 17.14 -9.62
CA ARG A 113 5.19 17.85 -9.53
C ARG A 113 5.42 18.74 -10.75
N PHE A 114 4.95 18.31 -11.92
CA PHE A 114 4.95 19.12 -13.14
C PHE A 114 3.87 20.23 -13.14
N ASP A 115 2.70 19.98 -12.56
CA ASP A 115 1.60 20.96 -12.50
C ASP A 115 1.94 22.18 -11.61
N ILE A 116 2.66 21.97 -10.50
CA ILE A 116 3.11 23.05 -9.60
C ILE A 116 4.13 23.95 -10.31
N ASP A 117 4.98 23.37 -11.16
CA ASP A 117 6.02 24.11 -11.89
C ASP A 117 5.37 25.16 -12.83
N ILE A 118 4.31 24.79 -13.56
CA ILE A 118 3.61 25.69 -14.50
C ILE A 118 2.92 26.85 -13.79
N HIS A 119 2.40 26.64 -12.57
CA HIS A 119 1.70 27.70 -11.86
C HIS A 119 2.64 28.77 -11.28
N ASP A 120 3.89 28.39 -10.99
CA ASP A 120 4.93 29.30 -10.50
C ASP A 120 5.44 30.21 -11.64
N VAL A 121 5.61 29.69 -12.86
CA VAL A 121 6.04 30.49 -14.02
C VAL A 121 5.00 31.55 -14.42
N ASN A 122 3.71 31.26 -14.28
CA ASN A 122 2.63 32.18 -14.69
C ASN A 122 2.41 33.36 -13.71
N TYR A 123 3.04 33.36 -12.54
CA TYR A 123 3.01 34.50 -11.60
C TYR A 123 4.27 35.39 -11.69
N GLN A 124 5.25 35.01 -12.51
CA GLN A 124 6.44 35.82 -12.80
C GLN A 124 6.40 36.52 -14.18
N ALA A 125 5.29 36.46 -14.91
CA ALA A 125 5.08 37.12 -16.19
C ALA A 125 4.11 38.30 -16.08
#